data_AF-A0A257T6R5-F1
#
_entry.id   AF-A0A257T6R5-F1
#
_cell.length_a   1.000
_cell.length_b   1.000
_cell.length_c   1.000
_cell.angle_alpha   90.00
_cell.angle_beta   90.00
_cell.angle_gamma   90.00
#
_symmetry.space_group_name_H-M   'P 1'
#
loop_
_entity.id
_entity.type
_entity.pdbx_description
1 polymer ?
#
loop_
_entity_poly.entity_id
_entity_poly.type
_entity_poly.pdbx_seq_one_letter_code
_entity_poly.pdbx_strand_id
1 'polypeptide(L)'
;DRVLQLAGQVDEPALLPLLVQSLIASDAGPEWTISLAEAIRRAGLPQEPWPDPLETLPPPPITPSRMHEVLADMPVSTLPGDLARRHAELIAWLETLKGDGLSGPSYRIGTFEVRPGDFLLMRNPSPYNQFTDLSPGLFTHVGVVTLARGRDGTNRMVLVDLPERGNRIPAANVETYVQRSLHYCFLRHPDPQVAAGLAQAAHDVIGNESLFDLNFRLQGILGLKGQPLSGKKIETYCAGLLLLCAFQTSAPREEFFPVREHPRGGNTLENLAKLGLSMDDDFISPTGALFSQKLTLVGRREPMYDPRREVEEGVFDHFAWLLANRTLVPSPDWFQSLRLKLAEAASGNSVLAEALAKAARVNAQTDLVSAAKAAAVIETLDEIAFGASGEFLD
;
A
#
# COMPACT_ATOMS: atom_id res chain seq x y z
N ASP A 1 6.84 -6.61 33.73
CA ASP A 1 5.62 -5.90 34.21
C ASP A 1 5.63 -4.41 33.91
N ARG A 2 6.44 -3.56 34.56
CA ARG A 2 6.44 -2.09 34.31
C ARG A 2 6.74 -1.67 32.86
N VAL A 3 7.63 -2.38 32.17
CA VAL A 3 7.97 -2.11 30.75
C VAL A 3 6.79 -2.39 29.82
N LEU A 4 5.99 -3.43 30.11
CA LEU A 4 4.80 -3.77 29.32
C LEU A 4 3.60 -2.88 29.67
N GLN A 5 3.50 -2.41 30.93
CA GLN A 5 2.56 -1.36 31.31
C GLN A 5 2.87 -0.03 30.62
N LEU A 6 4.15 0.35 30.52
CA LEU A 6 4.59 1.51 29.75
C LEU A 6 4.34 1.29 28.25
N ALA A 7 4.65 0.11 27.71
CA ALA A 7 4.38 -0.24 26.31
C ALA A 7 2.89 -0.10 25.95
N GLY A 8 2.00 -0.55 26.83
CA GLY A 8 0.55 -0.41 26.67
C GLY A 8 0.00 1.01 26.85
N GLN A 9 0.85 1.99 27.16
CA GLN A 9 0.51 3.42 27.23
C GLN A 9 1.02 4.23 26.04
N VAL A 10 1.94 3.69 25.23
CA VAL A 10 2.51 4.44 24.09
C VAL A 10 1.66 4.30 22.82
N ASP A 11 0.64 3.43 22.81
CA ASP A 11 -0.20 3.15 21.63
C ASP A 11 0.64 2.95 20.34
N GLU A 12 1.80 2.30 20.46
CA GLU A 12 2.78 2.11 19.37
C GLU A 12 2.60 0.75 18.67
N PRO A 13 2.28 0.71 17.36
CA PRO A 13 2.11 -0.55 16.63
C PRO A 13 3.34 -1.44 16.63
N ALA A 14 4.54 -0.85 16.73
CA ALA A 14 5.81 -1.58 16.77
C ALA A 14 5.94 -2.48 18.02
N LEU A 15 5.20 -2.18 19.10
CA LEU A 15 5.21 -2.97 20.34
C LEU A 15 4.22 -4.15 20.28
N LEU A 16 3.36 -4.21 19.26
CA LEU A 16 2.32 -5.22 19.14
C LEU A 16 2.88 -6.66 19.19
N PRO A 17 3.97 -7.03 18.49
CA PRO A 17 4.53 -8.38 18.59
C PRO A 17 4.93 -8.76 20.03
N LEU A 18 5.49 -7.82 20.80
CA LEU A 18 5.89 -8.06 22.19
C LEU A 18 4.68 -8.21 23.13
N LEU A 19 3.64 -7.38 22.93
CA LEU A 19 2.38 -7.48 23.67
C LEU A 19 1.70 -8.83 23.42
N VAL A 20 1.67 -9.27 22.16
CA VAL A 20 1.08 -10.54 21.74
C VAL A 20 1.87 -11.73 22.27
N GLN A 21 3.20 -11.71 22.16
CA GLN A 21 4.04 -12.76 22.73
C GLN A 21 3.80 -12.88 24.23
N SER A 22 3.69 -11.76 24.94
CA SER A 22 3.38 -11.72 26.37
C SER A 22 1.97 -12.26 26.66
N LEU A 23 0.98 -11.97 25.81
CA LEU A 23 -0.39 -12.44 25.97
C LEU A 23 -0.46 -13.97 25.79
N ILE A 24 0.22 -14.51 24.78
CA ILE A 24 0.20 -15.94 24.44
C ILE A 24 1.03 -16.76 25.43
N ALA A 25 2.19 -16.26 25.87
CA ALA A 25 3.07 -16.97 26.80
C ALA A 25 2.63 -16.86 28.26
N SER A 26 1.56 -16.13 28.56
CA SER A 26 1.19 -15.74 29.91
C SER A 26 0.73 -16.92 30.78
N ASP A 27 1.62 -17.40 31.66
CA ASP A 27 1.26 -17.97 32.98
C ASP A 27 0.89 -16.86 33.99
N ALA A 28 0.94 -15.59 33.58
CA ALA A 28 0.58 -14.47 34.43
C ALA A 28 -0.95 -14.42 34.64
N GLY A 29 -1.34 -14.10 35.87
CA GLY A 29 -2.73 -14.20 36.32
C GLY A 29 -3.72 -13.35 35.52
N PRO A 30 -5.04 -13.56 35.74
CA PRO A 30 -6.09 -13.01 34.88
C PRO A 30 -6.08 -11.49 34.65
N GLU A 31 -5.67 -10.72 35.66
CA GLU A 31 -5.54 -9.26 35.57
C GLU A 31 -4.55 -8.83 34.47
N TRP A 32 -3.45 -9.57 34.34
CA TRP A 32 -2.40 -9.27 33.37
C TRP A 32 -2.87 -9.53 31.94
N THR A 33 -3.49 -10.69 31.71
CA THR A 33 -4.05 -11.06 30.39
C THR A 33 -5.08 -10.04 29.91
N ILE A 34 -6.01 -9.63 30.78
CA ILE A 34 -7.01 -8.59 30.45
C ILE A 34 -6.33 -7.25 30.14
N SER A 35 -5.31 -6.86 30.90
CA SER A 35 -4.60 -5.60 30.69
C SER A 35 -3.79 -5.57 29.38
N LEU A 36 -3.14 -6.69 29.02
CA LEU A 36 -2.48 -6.87 27.73
C LEU A 36 -3.47 -6.81 26.57
N ALA A 37 -4.61 -7.47 26.72
CA ALA A 37 -5.68 -7.44 25.74
C ALA A 37 -6.19 -6.01 25.47
N GLU A 38 -6.42 -5.23 26.53
CA GLU A 38 -6.80 -3.82 26.36
C GLU A 38 -5.71 -2.97 25.72
N ALA A 39 -4.44 -3.24 26.04
CA ALA A 39 -3.31 -2.56 25.40
C ALA A 39 -3.27 -2.85 23.90
N ILE A 40 -3.44 -4.10 23.48
CA ILE A 40 -3.55 -4.50 22.08
C ILE A 40 -4.74 -3.80 21.40
N ARG A 41 -5.91 -3.76 22.06
CA ARG A 41 -7.08 -3.03 21.56
C ARG A 41 -6.77 -1.55 21.33
N ARG A 42 -6.08 -0.89 22.27
CA ARG A 42 -5.73 0.54 22.17
C ARG A 42 -4.68 0.81 21.09
N ALA A 43 -3.71 -0.08 20.91
CA ALA A 43 -2.70 0.02 19.85
C ALA A 43 -3.27 -0.24 18.44
N GLY A 44 -4.47 -0.83 18.35
CA GLY A 44 -5.08 -1.27 17.10
C GLY A 44 -4.86 -2.77 16.91
N LEU A 45 -5.87 -3.56 17.28
CA LEU A 45 -5.90 -4.99 17.04
C LEU A 45 -5.94 -5.24 15.51
N PRO A 46 -5.00 -6.02 14.93
CA PRO A 46 -5.10 -6.40 13.53
C PRO A 46 -6.41 -7.10 13.25
N GLN A 47 -6.98 -6.84 12.08
CA GLN A 47 -8.23 -7.44 11.65
C GLN A 47 -7.99 -8.89 11.21
N GLU A 48 -9.07 -9.64 10.97
CA GLU A 48 -8.91 -10.92 10.28
C GLU A 48 -8.29 -10.69 8.90
N PRO A 49 -7.37 -11.56 8.42
CA PRO A 49 -6.75 -11.40 7.12
C PRO A 49 -7.77 -11.36 5.98
N TRP A 50 -7.51 -10.54 4.96
CA TRP A 50 -8.29 -10.51 3.73
C TRP A 50 -8.17 -11.86 3.02
N PRO A 51 -9.29 -12.48 2.58
CA PRO A 51 -9.29 -13.86 2.09
C PRO A 51 -8.57 -14.04 0.74
N ASP A 52 -8.49 -13.00 -0.08
CA ASP A 52 -7.93 -13.06 -1.44
C ASP A 52 -6.75 -12.07 -1.58
N PRO A 53 -5.63 -12.22 -0.85
CA PRO A 53 -4.51 -11.30 -0.95
C PRO A 53 -3.76 -11.52 -2.28
N LEU A 54 -3.41 -10.44 -2.98
CA LEU A 54 -2.69 -10.52 -4.26
C LEU A 54 -1.23 -10.96 -4.09
N GLU A 55 -0.64 -10.64 -2.93
CA GLU A 55 0.70 -11.04 -2.53
C GLU A 55 0.65 -11.64 -1.13
N THR A 56 1.58 -12.55 -0.82
CA THR A 56 1.71 -13.11 0.52
C THR A 56 2.24 -12.03 1.47
N LEU A 57 1.32 -11.38 2.18
CA LEU A 57 1.67 -10.47 3.27
C LEU A 57 2.03 -11.26 4.52
N PRO A 58 2.90 -10.73 5.40
CA PRO A 58 3.17 -11.36 6.68
C PRO A 58 1.86 -11.52 7.46
N PRO A 59 1.64 -12.68 8.10
CA PRO A 59 0.45 -12.85 8.93
C PRO A 59 0.49 -11.85 10.10
N PRO A 60 -0.66 -11.29 10.49
CA PRO A 60 -0.70 -10.44 11.67
C PRO A 60 -0.27 -11.26 12.91
N PRO A 61 0.39 -10.62 13.90
CA PRO A 61 0.87 -11.34 15.09
C PRO A 61 -0.27 -11.96 15.90
N ILE A 62 -1.46 -11.36 15.85
CA ILE A 62 -2.68 -11.84 16.47
C ILE A 62 -3.89 -11.42 15.63
N THR A 63 -4.98 -12.17 15.69
CA THR A 63 -6.28 -11.83 15.07
C THR A 63 -7.37 -11.72 16.14
N PRO A 64 -8.54 -11.14 15.82
CA PRO A 64 -9.68 -11.13 16.73
C PRO A 64 -10.09 -12.53 17.20
N SER A 65 -10.10 -13.52 16.31
CA SER A 65 -10.40 -14.90 16.67
C SER A 65 -9.39 -15.46 17.66
N ARG A 66 -8.09 -15.27 17.40
CA ARG A 66 -7.05 -15.81 18.29
C ARG A 66 -7.04 -15.14 19.66
N MET A 67 -7.26 -13.83 19.70
CA MET A 67 -7.36 -13.08 20.95
C MET A 67 -8.60 -13.49 21.75
N HIS A 68 -9.71 -13.76 21.07
CA HIS A 68 -10.93 -14.26 21.70
C HIS A 68 -10.68 -15.63 22.37
N GLU A 69 -10.06 -16.58 21.67
CA GLU A 69 -9.72 -17.89 22.23
C GLU A 69 -8.93 -17.77 23.54
N VAL A 70 -7.87 -16.95 23.55
CA VAL A 70 -7.04 -16.74 24.75
C VAL A 70 -7.84 -16.19 25.93
N LEU A 71 -8.78 -15.26 25.68
CA LEU A 71 -9.60 -14.69 26.75
C LEU A 71 -10.75 -15.61 27.17
N ALA A 72 -11.30 -16.42 26.26
CA ALA A 72 -12.43 -17.31 26.53
C ALA A 72 -12.05 -18.46 27.48
N ASP A 73 -10.79 -18.90 27.46
CA ASP A 73 -10.28 -19.96 28.33
C ASP A 73 -10.08 -19.53 29.79
N MET A 74 -10.26 -18.24 30.11
CA MET A 74 -10.05 -17.71 31.46
C MET A 74 -11.18 -18.13 32.44
N PRO A 75 -10.86 -18.47 33.71
CA PRO A 75 -11.86 -18.86 34.71
C PRO A 75 -12.65 -17.64 35.23
N VAL A 76 -13.69 -17.23 34.50
CA VAL A 76 -14.49 -16.02 34.76
C VAL A 76 -15.07 -15.97 36.18
N SER A 77 -15.45 -17.12 36.75
CA SER A 77 -16.02 -17.22 38.10
C SER A 77 -15.08 -16.78 39.23
N THR A 78 -13.79 -16.62 38.93
CA THR A 78 -12.76 -16.21 39.89
C THR A 78 -12.36 -14.74 39.76
N LEU A 79 -12.92 -14.01 38.78
CA LEU A 79 -12.55 -12.62 38.52
C LEU A 79 -13.24 -11.65 39.51
N PRO A 80 -12.48 -10.73 40.12
CA PRO A 80 -13.06 -9.58 40.85
C PRO A 80 -13.92 -8.72 39.94
N GLY A 81 -14.94 -8.05 40.50
CA GLY A 81 -16.02 -7.39 39.74
C GLY A 81 -15.59 -6.50 38.57
N ASP A 82 -14.60 -5.62 38.75
CA ASP A 82 -14.12 -4.76 37.65
C ASP A 82 -13.42 -5.56 36.53
N LEU A 83 -12.62 -6.57 36.89
CA LEU A 83 -11.96 -7.45 35.92
C LEU A 83 -12.97 -8.31 35.17
N ALA A 84 -14.00 -8.82 35.85
CA ALA A 84 -15.09 -9.56 35.22
C ALA A 84 -15.84 -8.71 34.19
N ARG A 85 -16.11 -7.43 34.52
CA ARG A 85 -16.74 -6.47 33.60
C ARG A 85 -15.87 -6.20 32.38
N ARG A 86 -14.59 -5.86 32.59
CA ARG A 86 -13.63 -5.57 31.49
C ARG A 86 -13.43 -6.78 30.57
N HIS A 87 -13.34 -7.98 31.14
CA HIS A 87 -13.30 -9.23 30.38
C HIS A 87 -14.55 -9.43 29.53
N ALA A 88 -15.74 -9.28 30.11
CA ALA A 88 -17.00 -9.41 29.37
C ALA A 88 -17.11 -8.39 28.23
N GLU A 89 -16.69 -7.15 28.45
CA GLU A 89 -16.63 -6.12 27.40
C GLU A 89 -15.66 -6.49 26.27
N LEU A 90 -14.48 -7.03 26.60
CA LEU A 90 -13.51 -7.50 25.59
C LEU A 90 -14.05 -8.69 24.79
N ILE A 91 -14.64 -9.68 25.45
CA ILE A 91 -15.21 -10.87 24.79
C ILE A 91 -16.34 -10.45 23.83
N ALA A 92 -17.28 -9.61 24.27
CA ALA A 92 -18.38 -9.15 23.42
C ALA A 92 -17.87 -8.34 22.20
N TRP A 93 -16.86 -7.50 22.42
CA TRP A 93 -16.21 -6.75 21.34
C TRP A 93 -15.50 -7.69 20.34
N LEU A 94 -14.76 -8.68 20.82
CA LEU A 94 -14.05 -9.64 19.97
C LEU A 94 -14.98 -10.58 19.21
N GLU A 95 -16.09 -11.02 19.82
CA GLU A 95 -17.11 -11.82 19.12
C GLU A 95 -17.74 -11.03 17.98
N THR A 96 -18.00 -9.73 18.17
CA THR A 96 -18.46 -8.85 17.09
C THR A 96 -17.42 -8.75 15.98
N LEU A 97 -16.14 -8.54 16.31
CA LEU A 97 -15.08 -8.44 15.32
C LEU A 97 -14.81 -9.75 14.56
N LYS A 98 -14.92 -10.89 15.24
CA LYS A 98 -14.75 -12.21 14.64
C LYS A 98 -15.89 -12.57 13.70
N GLY A 99 -17.13 -12.21 14.05
CA GLY A 99 -18.32 -12.53 13.26
C GLY A 99 -18.53 -11.56 12.09
N ASP A 100 -18.62 -10.27 12.40
CA ASP A 100 -19.02 -9.23 11.43
C ASP A 100 -17.84 -8.41 10.91
N GLY A 101 -16.68 -8.46 11.59
CA GLY A 101 -15.56 -7.58 11.33
C GLY A 101 -15.75 -6.19 11.92
N LEU A 102 -15.19 -5.17 11.26
CA LEU A 102 -15.35 -3.79 11.70
C LEU A 102 -16.79 -3.31 11.52
N SER A 103 -17.35 -2.71 12.58
CA SER A 103 -18.70 -2.12 12.62
C SER A 103 -18.71 -0.60 12.50
N GLY A 104 -17.57 0.06 12.72
CA GLY A 104 -17.44 1.51 12.75
C GLY A 104 -16.81 2.12 11.50
N PRO A 105 -16.90 3.45 11.33
CA PRO A 105 -16.34 4.16 10.18
C PRO A 105 -14.84 4.48 10.34
N SER A 106 -14.17 3.92 11.36
CA SER A 106 -12.73 4.11 11.57
C SER A 106 -12.05 2.84 12.05
N TYR A 107 -10.75 2.77 11.78
CA TYR A 107 -9.86 1.73 12.24
C TYR A 107 -8.61 2.37 12.83
N ARG A 108 -8.11 1.84 13.95
CA ARG A 108 -6.97 2.42 14.66
C ARG A 108 -5.66 1.78 14.22
N ILE A 109 -4.67 2.62 13.94
CA ILE A 109 -3.28 2.22 13.72
C ILE A 109 -2.44 3.03 14.70
N GLY A 110 -2.17 2.44 15.86
CA GLY A 110 -1.42 3.10 16.92
C GLY A 110 -2.12 4.35 17.44
N THR A 111 -1.45 5.49 17.28
CA THR A 111 -1.88 6.79 17.80
C THR A 111 -2.89 7.53 16.92
N PHE A 112 -3.24 7.02 15.74
CA PHE A 112 -4.20 7.65 14.84
C PHE A 112 -5.25 6.68 14.30
N GLU A 113 -6.31 7.24 13.71
CA GLU A 113 -7.40 6.49 13.11
C GLU A 113 -7.51 6.77 11.62
N VAL A 114 -7.53 5.70 10.83
CA VAL A 114 -7.84 5.73 9.40
C VAL A 114 -9.33 5.55 9.18
N ARG A 115 -9.84 6.11 8.09
CA ARG A 115 -11.25 6.09 7.70
C ARG A 115 -11.39 5.84 6.20
N PRO A 116 -12.55 5.35 5.75
CA PRO A 116 -12.83 5.24 4.32
C PRO A 116 -12.66 6.60 3.64
N GLY A 117 -11.99 6.62 2.49
CA GLY A 117 -11.67 7.81 1.70
C GLY A 117 -10.31 8.42 2.02
N ASP A 118 -9.60 7.94 3.04
CA ASP A 118 -8.22 8.38 3.29
C ASP A 118 -7.29 7.91 2.18
N PHE A 119 -6.38 8.78 1.75
CA PHE A 119 -5.30 8.41 0.84
C PHE A 119 -4.10 7.98 1.65
N LEU A 120 -3.58 6.79 1.38
CA LEU A 120 -2.27 6.36 1.85
C LEU A 120 -1.22 6.78 0.84
N LEU A 121 -0.15 7.39 1.34
CA LEU A 121 1.08 7.66 0.61
C LEU A 121 2.19 6.86 1.27
N MET A 122 2.94 6.09 0.49
CA MET A 122 4.06 5.27 0.95
C MET A 122 5.36 5.66 0.26
N ARG A 123 6.42 5.73 1.07
CA ARG A 123 7.78 5.88 0.60
C ARG A 123 8.48 4.53 0.69
N ASN A 124 8.79 3.98 -0.46
CA ASN A 124 9.70 2.85 -0.59
C ASN A 124 10.85 3.27 -1.51
N PRO A 125 12.07 2.77 -1.29
CA PRO A 125 13.14 2.90 -2.26
C PRO A 125 12.65 2.42 -3.63
N SER A 126 12.77 3.28 -4.64
CA SER A 126 12.31 2.99 -5.98
C SER A 126 13.11 3.81 -7.00
N PRO A 127 13.36 3.27 -8.20
CA PRO A 127 14.01 4.03 -9.27
C PRO A 127 13.16 5.22 -9.76
N TYR A 128 11.87 5.26 -9.39
CA TYR A 128 10.90 6.27 -9.84
C TYR A 128 10.85 7.52 -8.95
N ASN A 129 11.55 7.55 -7.80
CA ASN A 129 11.47 8.60 -6.77
C ASN A 129 11.70 10.02 -7.29
N GLN A 130 12.41 10.14 -8.42
CA GLN A 130 12.98 11.39 -8.90
C GLN A 130 12.67 11.61 -10.39
N PHE A 131 11.58 11.02 -10.92
CA PHE A 131 11.21 11.22 -12.33
C PHE A 131 10.65 12.61 -12.61
N THR A 132 10.09 13.28 -11.60
CA THR A 132 9.56 14.64 -11.73
C THR A 132 10.47 15.71 -11.14
N ASP A 133 10.18 16.96 -11.52
CA ASP A 133 10.74 18.18 -10.96
C ASP A 133 10.22 18.49 -9.55
N LEU A 134 9.22 17.74 -9.08
CA LEU A 134 8.68 17.84 -7.74
C LEU A 134 9.72 17.34 -6.72
N SER A 135 10.16 18.24 -5.85
CA SER A 135 11.25 17.98 -4.91
C SER A 135 10.87 18.34 -3.46
N PRO A 136 11.29 17.53 -2.48
CA PRO A 136 11.87 16.20 -2.67
C PRO A 136 10.78 15.20 -3.09
N GLY A 137 11.06 14.36 -4.09
CA GLY A 137 10.15 13.28 -4.50
C GLY A 137 10.12 12.23 -3.39
N LEU A 138 9.07 12.27 -2.55
CA LEU A 138 9.07 11.62 -1.25
C LEU A 138 8.17 10.37 -1.19
N PHE A 139 7.22 10.22 -2.10
CA PHE A 139 6.27 9.12 -2.10
C PHE A 139 6.20 8.46 -3.47
N THR A 140 6.17 7.14 -3.46
CA THR A 140 6.43 6.30 -4.63
C THR A 140 5.33 5.29 -4.87
N HIS A 141 4.49 5.07 -3.85
CA HIS A 141 3.30 4.26 -3.96
C HIS A 141 2.14 4.86 -3.17
N VAL A 142 0.92 4.47 -3.54
CA VAL A 142 -0.32 5.00 -2.96
C VAL A 142 -1.43 3.97 -2.93
N GLY A 143 -2.44 4.25 -2.12
CA GLY A 143 -3.73 3.59 -2.20
C GLY A 143 -4.83 4.43 -1.55
N VAL A 144 -6.08 3.99 -1.71
CA VAL A 144 -7.25 4.59 -1.08
C VAL A 144 -7.83 3.61 -0.08
N VAL A 145 -8.12 4.09 1.13
CA VAL A 145 -8.73 3.31 2.19
C VAL A 145 -10.24 3.20 1.94
N THR A 146 -10.80 2.01 2.11
CA THR A 146 -12.25 1.80 2.07
C THR A 146 -12.67 0.67 3.00
N LEU A 147 -13.97 0.58 3.26
CA LEU A 147 -14.56 -0.57 3.96
C LEU A 147 -14.99 -1.61 2.91
N ALA A 148 -14.56 -2.85 3.08
CA ALA A 148 -14.93 -3.94 2.17
C ALA A 148 -15.32 -5.20 2.94
N ARG A 149 -16.35 -5.89 2.43
CA ARG A 149 -16.78 -7.18 2.95
C ARG A 149 -16.12 -8.29 2.15
N GLY A 150 -15.29 -9.10 2.79
CA GLY A 150 -14.65 -10.25 2.17
C GLY A 150 -15.67 -11.33 1.77
N ARG A 151 -15.23 -12.32 0.99
CA ARG A 151 -16.08 -13.48 0.63
C ARG A 151 -16.48 -14.35 1.82
N ASP A 152 -15.71 -14.24 2.91
CA ASP A 152 -16.03 -14.82 4.22
C ASP A 152 -17.10 -14.04 5.00
N GLY A 153 -17.62 -12.95 4.43
CA GLY A 153 -18.66 -12.15 5.06
C GLY A 153 -18.15 -11.22 6.16
N THR A 154 -16.84 -11.07 6.34
CA THR A 154 -16.26 -10.18 7.37
C THR A 154 -15.91 -8.81 6.79
N ASN A 155 -16.35 -7.73 7.46
CA ASN A 155 -16.04 -6.35 7.07
C ASN A 155 -14.65 -5.94 7.52
N ARG A 156 -13.88 -5.31 6.64
CA ARG A 156 -12.51 -4.89 6.90
C ARG A 156 -12.23 -3.50 6.36
N MET A 157 -11.40 -2.75 7.07
CA MET A 157 -10.73 -1.58 6.54
C MET A 157 -9.59 -2.06 5.65
N VAL A 158 -9.74 -1.85 4.36
CA VAL A 158 -8.79 -2.29 3.34
C VAL A 158 -8.19 -1.09 2.63
N LEU A 159 -6.96 -1.28 2.17
CA LEU A 159 -6.34 -0.43 1.17
C LEU A 159 -6.58 -1.01 -0.21
N VAL A 160 -6.97 -0.15 -1.13
CA VAL A 160 -7.10 -0.44 -2.56
C VAL A 160 -5.99 0.30 -3.29
N ASP A 161 -5.14 -0.43 -3.99
CA ASP A 161 -4.06 0.12 -4.81
C ASP A 161 -4.11 -0.44 -6.24
N LEU A 162 -3.29 0.13 -7.12
CA LEU A 162 -3.08 -0.40 -8.47
C LEU A 162 -1.62 -0.85 -8.56
N PRO A 163 -1.35 -2.16 -8.37
CA PRO A 163 0.00 -2.71 -8.42
C PRO A 163 0.52 -2.83 -9.86
N GLU A 164 1.84 -2.80 -10.02
CA GLU A 164 2.52 -3.04 -11.31
C GLU A 164 2.29 -4.46 -11.85
N ARG A 165 2.06 -5.42 -10.94
CA ARG A 165 1.85 -6.83 -11.24
C ARG A 165 0.41 -7.23 -10.95
N GLY A 166 -0.09 -8.16 -11.73
CA GLY A 166 -1.47 -8.62 -11.68
C GLY A 166 -2.32 -8.09 -12.83
N ASN A 167 -3.58 -8.53 -12.85
CA ASN A 167 -4.57 -8.14 -13.85
C ASN A 167 -5.91 -7.75 -13.22
N ARG A 168 -5.93 -7.61 -11.88
CA ARG A 168 -7.09 -7.16 -11.12
C ARG A 168 -6.65 -6.19 -10.04
N ILE A 169 -7.55 -5.28 -9.68
CA ILE A 169 -7.37 -4.36 -8.53
C ILE A 169 -7.52 -5.16 -7.24
N PRO A 170 -6.48 -5.24 -6.39
CA PRO A 170 -6.57 -5.96 -5.13
C PRO A 170 -7.16 -5.12 -4.00
N ALA A 171 -7.40 -5.79 -2.87
CA ALA A 171 -7.58 -5.17 -1.58
C ALA A 171 -6.70 -5.91 -0.56
N ALA A 172 -6.23 -5.19 0.45
CA ALA A 172 -5.49 -5.76 1.56
C ALA A 172 -5.80 -5.01 2.86
N ASN A 173 -5.75 -5.69 4.01
CA ASN A 173 -5.89 -5.04 5.31
C ASN A 173 -4.92 -3.87 5.44
N VAL A 174 -5.43 -2.71 5.84
CA VAL A 174 -4.65 -1.47 5.91
C VAL A 174 -3.43 -1.61 6.82
N GLU A 175 -3.59 -2.23 7.99
CA GLU A 175 -2.54 -2.43 9.00
C GLU A 175 -1.43 -3.36 8.53
N THR A 176 -1.76 -4.39 7.75
CA THR A 176 -0.78 -5.32 7.22
C THR A 176 -0.06 -4.70 6.03
N TYR A 177 -0.78 -3.94 5.20
CA TYR A 177 -0.21 -3.32 4.02
C TYR A 177 0.83 -2.25 4.38
N VAL A 178 0.57 -1.41 5.38
CA VAL A 178 1.52 -0.36 5.81
C VAL A 178 2.82 -0.92 6.39
N GLN A 179 2.86 -2.19 6.81
CA GLN A 179 4.11 -2.84 7.26
C GLN A 179 5.14 -2.99 6.14
N ARG A 180 4.73 -2.87 4.87
CA ARG A 180 5.63 -2.92 3.71
C ARG A 180 6.51 -1.67 3.59
N SER A 181 6.12 -0.57 4.24
CA SER A 181 6.81 0.71 4.14
C SER A 181 7.28 1.20 5.50
N LEU A 182 8.48 1.79 5.51
CA LEU A 182 9.04 2.42 6.69
C LEU A 182 8.46 3.80 6.96
N HIS A 183 8.06 4.51 5.90
CA HIS A 183 7.52 5.85 5.98
C HIS A 183 6.26 5.93 5.14
N TYR A 184 5.17 6.23 5.82
CA TYR A 184 3.90 6.45 5.18
C TYR A 184 3.14 7.56 5.87
N CYS A 185 2.19 8.15 5.15
CA CYS A 185 1.23 9.06 5.73
C CYS A 185 -0.16 8.88 5.14
N PHE A 186 -1.17 9.23 5.94
CA PHE A 186 -2.56 9.25 5.54
C PHE A 186 -3.05 10.68 5.38
N LEU A 187 -3.65 10.97 4.24
CA LEU A 187 -4.30 12.24 3.93
C LEU A 187 -5.81 12.06 3.90
N ARG A 188 -6.53 13.01 4.51
CA ARG A 188 -7.99 13.00 4.57
C ARG A 188 -8.57 14.29 4.01
N HIS A 189 -9.57 14.15 3.16
CA HIS A 189 -10.40 15.28 2.75
C HIS A 189 -11.38 15.66 3.88
N PRO A 190 -11.51 16.95 4.26
CA PRO A 190 -12.32 17.38 5.39
C PRO A 190 -13.82 17.29 5.13
N ASP A 191 -14.24 17.36 3.86
CA ASP A 191 -15.65 17.18 3.47
C ASP A 191 -16.05 15.69 3.52
N PRO A 192 -17.01 15.30 4.37
CA PRO A 192 -17.49 13.92 4.48
C PRO A 192 -18.12 13.37 3.19
N GLN A 193 -18.74 14.22 2.36
CA GLN A 193 -19.33 13.77 1.10
C GLN A 193 -18.25 13.40 0.09
N VAL A 194 -17.20 14.21 0.01
CA VAL A 194 -16.03 13.92 -0.82
C VAL A 194 -15.34 12.65 -0.32
N ALA A 195 -15.09 12.52 0.99
CA ALA A 195 -14.47 11.33 1.58
C ALA A 195 -15.30 10.06 1.29
N ALA A 196 -16.62 10.12 1.40
CA ALA A 196 -17.51 9.02 1.06
C ALA A 196 -17.44 8.66 -0.44
N GLY A 197 -17.37 9.66 -1.33
CA GLY A 197 -17.20 9.44 -2.77
C GLY A 197 -15.87 8.76 -3.11
N LEU A 198 -14.77 9.20 -2.48
CA LEU A 198 -13.45 8.55 -2.63
C LEU A 198 -13.50 7.09 -2.16
N ALA A 199 -14.10 6.85 -0.99
CA ALA A 199 -14.25 5.51 -0.42
C ALA A 199 -15.08 4.57 -1.32
N GLN A 200 -16.19 5.07 -1.85
CA GLN A 200 -17.07 4.30 -2.72
C GLN A 200 -16.39 3.98 -4.05
N ALA A 201 -15.69 4.96 -4.64
CA ALA A 201 -14.94 4.73 -5.87
C ALA A 201 -13.86 3.65 -5.69
N ALA A 202 -13.12 3.71 -4.58
CA ALA A 202 -12.13 2.69 -4.23
C ALA A 202 -12.78 1.32 -4.00
N HIS A 203 -13.92 1.26 -3.33
CA HIS A 203 -14.67 0.01 -3.12
C HIS A 203 -15.13 -0.61 -4.44
N ASP A 204 -15.72 0.20 -5.33
CA ASP A 204 -16.32 -0.25 -6.58
C ASP A 204 -15.30 -0.84 -7.55
N VAL A 205 -14.02 -0.46 -7.44
CA VAL A 205 -12.97 -1.00 -8.29
C VAL A 205 -12.33 -2.29 -7.77
N ILE A 206 -12.61 -2.71 -6.54
CA ILE A 206 -12.04 -3.95 -5.98
C ILE A 206 -12.41 -5.13 -6.88
N GLY A 207 -11.39 -5.86 -7.34
CA GLY A 207 -11.55 -7.02 -8.21
C GLY A 207 -11.81 -6.70 -9.68
N ASN A 208 -11.97 -5.42 -10.07
CA ASN A 208 -12.04 -5.03 -11.47
C ASN A 208 -10.79 -5.46 -12.23
N GLU A 209 -10.92 -5.69 -13.55
CA GLU A 209 -9.76 -5.86 -14.41
C GLU A 209 -8.88 -4.60 -14.37
N SER A 210 -7.56 -4.81 -14.29
CA SER A 210 -6.58 -3.73 -14.27
C SER A 210 -5.49 -3.91 -15.32
N LEU A 211 -4.97 -2.78 -15.78
CA LEU A 211 -3.78 -2.68 -16.63
C LEU A 211 -2.90 -1.56 -16.08
N PHE A 212 -1.69 -1.90 -15.64
CA PHE A 212 -0.71 -0.91 -15.22
C PHE A 212 -0.13 -0.19 -16.45
N ASP A 213 -0.29 1.12 -16.49
CA ASP A 213 0.23 1.96 -17.58
C ASP A 213 1.70 2.34 -17.31
N LEU A 214 2.62 1.64 -17.99
CA LEU A 214 4.06 1.89 -17.91
C LEU A 214 4.49 3.26 -18.47
N ASN A 215 3.61 3.95 -19.19
CA ASN A 215 3.81 5.29 -19.72
C ASN A 215 3.12 6.37 -18.88
N PHE A 216 2.60 6.00 -17.71
CA PHE A 216 1.99 6.90 -16.74
C PHE A 216 0.89 7.80 -17.33
N ARG A 217 0.14 7.26 -18.29
CA ARG A 217 -0.95 7.97 -18.95
C ARG A 217 -2.21 7.93 -18.09
N LEU A 218 -3.00 9.00 -18.17
CA LEU A 218 -4.27 9.16 -17.44
C LEU A 218 -5.50 8.99 -18.35
N GLN A 219 -5.29 8.85 -19.66
CA GLN A 219 -6.31 8.83 -20.69
C GLN A 219 -7.26 7.64 -20.50
N GLY A 220 -6.75 6.52 -19.98
CA GLY A 220 -7.54 5.32 -19.64
C GLY A 220 -8.59 5.55 -18.54
N ILE A 221 -8.45 6.59 -17.71
CA ILE A 221 -9.40 6.90 -16.63
C ILE A 221 -10.22 8.18 -16.86
N LEU A 222 -9.81 9.07 -17.79
CA LEU A 222 -10.56 10.30 -18.10
C LEU A 222 -12.01 10.00 -18.53
N GLY A 223 -12.19 8.95 -19.33
CA GLY A 223 -13.50 8.50 -19.79
C GLY A 223 -14.40 7.92 -18.71
N LEU A 224 -13.88 7.62 -17.51
CA LEU A 224 -14.62 7.05 -16.39
C LEU A 224 -15.13 8.10 -15.39
N LYS A 225 -14.84 9.39 -15.62
CA LYS A 225 -15.26 10.47 -14.74
C LYS A 225 -16.79 10.50 -14.57
N GLY A 226 -17.25 10.42 -13.32
CA GLY A 226 -18.66 10.41 -12.95
C GLY A 226 -19.45 9.18 -13.42
N GLN A 227 -18.78 8.12 -13.89
CA GLN A 227 -19.43 6.87 -14.29
C GLN A 227 -19.36 5.82 -13.17
N PRO A 228 -20.34 4.90 -13.09
CA PRO A 228 -20.21 3.72 -12.24
C PRO A 228 -18.96 2.92 -12.57
N LEU A 229 -18.13 2.64 -11.56
CA LEU A 229 -16.82 2.00 -11.75
C LEU A 229 -16.88 0.46 -11.69
N SER A 230 -17.89 -0.12 -11.05
CA SER A 230 -17.98 -1.58 -10.89
C SER A 230 -17.94 -2.33 -12.23
N GLY A 231 -17.02 -3.29 -12.32
CA GLY A 231 -16.81 -4.12 -13.52
C GLY A 231 -16.10 -3.42 -14.68
N LYS A 232 -15.72 -2.15 -14.54
CA LYS A 232 -14.95 -1.42 -15.56
C LYS A 232 -13.48 -1.81 -15.50
N LYS A 233 -12.85 -1.96 -16.67
CA LYS A 233 -11.40 -2.09 -16.74
C LYS A 233 -10.75 -0.77 -16.33
N ILE A 234 -9.78 -0.84 -15.43
CA ILE A 234 -9.03 0.31 -14.92
C ILE A 234 -7.63 0.31 -15.54
N GLU A 235 -7.37 1.26 -16.42
CA GLU A 235 -6.08 1.41 -17.13
C GLU A 235 -5.39 2.68 -16.66
N THR A 236 -4.44 2.54 -15.73
CA THR A 236 -3.65 3.66 -15.19
C THR A 236 -2.49 3.13 -14.35
N TYR A 237 -1.91 3.96 -13.49
CA TYR A 237 -0.85 3.65 -12.51
C TYR A 237 -1.31 4.07 -11.10
N CYS A 238 -0.48 3.83 -10.08
CA CYS A 238 -0.88 4.01 -8.68
C CYS A 238 -1.48 5.41 -8.37
N ALA A 239 -0.82 6.51 -8.76
CA ALA A 239 -1.35 7.86 -8.54
C ALA A 239 -2.59 8.17 -9.40
N GLY A 240 -2.68 7.58 -10.59
CA GLY A 240 -3.88 7.67 -11.41
C GLY A 240 -5.11 7.04 -10.75
N LEU A 241 -4.96 5.98 -9.95
CA LEU A 241 -6.07 5.44 -9.15
C LEU A 241 -6.63 6.46 -8.15
N LEU A 242 -5.76 7.25 -7.50
CA LEU A 242 -6.21 8.34 -6.62
C LEU A 242 -7.03 9.38 -7.40
N LEU A 243 -6.56 9.75 -8.59
CA LEU A 243 -7.27 10.69 -9.46
C LEU A 243 -8.59 10.13 -9.96
N LEU A 244 -8.65 8.84 -10.30
CA LEU A 244 -9.91 8.17 -10.67
C LEU A 244 -10.92 8.27 -9.52
N CYS A 245 -10.49 8.05 -8.28
CA CYS A 245 -11.36 8.20 -7.12
C CYS A 245 -11.82 9.66 -6.94
N ALA A 246 -10.90 10.62 -7.09
CA ALA A 246 -11.23 12.04 -7.05
C ALA A 246 -12.26 12.45 -8.11
N PHE A 247 -12.18 11.88 -9.32
CA PHE A 247 -13.14 12.11 -10.40
C PHE A 247 -14.56 11.60 -10.13
N GLN A 248 -14.77 10.78 -9.10
CA GLN A 248 -16.10 10.37 -8.66
C GLN A 248 -16.70 11.31 -7.61
N THR A 249 -16.01 12.38 -7.26
CA THR A 249 -16.48 13.39 -6.31
C THR A 249 -16.88 14.68 -7.02
N SER A 250 -17.54 15.58 -6.30
CA SER A 250 -17.85 16.93 -6.76
C SER A 250 -16.64 17.88 -6.71
N ALA A 251 -15.57 17.50 -6.00
CA ALA A 251 -14.39 18.32 -5.83
C ALA A 251 -13.56 18.34 -7.13
N PRO A 252 -12.99 19.50 -7.50
CA PRO A 252 -12.18 19.61 -8.71
C PRO A 252 -10.80 18.95 -8.53
N ARG A 253 -10.13 18.60 -9.64
CA ARG A 253 -8.83 17.90 -9.64
C ARG A 253 -7.80 18.63 -8.78
N GLU A 254 -7.80 19.96 -8.86
CA GLU A 254 -6.85 20.85 -8.21
C GLU A 254 -6.95 20.81 -6.68
N GLU A 255 -8.07 20.34 -6.12
CA GLU A 255 -8.17 20.09 -4.68
C GLU A 255 -7.38 18.85 -4.24
N PHE A 256 -7.03 17.95 -5.15
CA PHE A 256 -6.24 16.75 -4.85
C PHE A 256 -4.82 16.88 -5.38
N PHE A 257 -4.65 17.36 -6.61
CA PHE A 257 -3.36 17.51 -7.31
C PHE A 257 -3.21 18.94 -7.82
N PRO A 258 -2.87 19.92 -6.96
CA PRO A 258 -2.82 21.33 -7.32
C PRO A 258 -1.59 21.72 -8.13
N VAL A 259 -0.51 20.95 -8.03
CA VAL A 259 0.76 21.23 -8.71
C VAL A 259 0.77 20.49 -10.04
N ARG A 260 1.13 21.21 -11.10
CA ARG A 260 1.47 20.60 -12.38
C ARG A 260 2.93 20.15 -12.32
N GLU A 261 3.14 18.84 -12.42
CA GLU A 261 4.47 18.24 -12.38
C GLU A 261 5.04 18.16 -13.79
N HIS A 262 6.35 18.31 -13.89
CA HIS A 262 7.08 18.09 -15.13
C HIS A 262 8.14 17.03 -14.91
N PRO A 263 8.61 16.36 -15.96
CA PRO A 263 9.80 15.55 -15.89
C PRO A 263 10.97 16.36 -15.31
N ARG A 264 11.84 15.73 -14.51
CA ARG A 264 12.95 16.38 -13.77
C ARG A 264 13.93 17.22 -14.61
N GLY A 265 13.84 17.16 -15.94
CA GLY A 265 14.70 17.88 -16.87
C GLY A 265 16.01 17.13 -17.17
N GLY A 266 16.95 17.83 -17.81
CA GLY A 266 18.19 17.22 -18.31
C GLY A 266 17.91 16.12 -19.34
N ASN A 267 18.67 15.03 -19.27
CA ASN A 267 18.51 13.88 -20.18
C ASN A 267 17.40 12.89 -19.76
N THR A 268 16.64 13.20 -18.71
CA THR A 268 15.70 12.24 -18.08
C THR A 268 14.68 11.72 -19.09
N LEU A 269 13.97 12.60 -19.80
CA LEU A 269 12.97 12.21 -20.79
C LEU A 269 13.56 11.36 -21.92
N GLU A 270 14.71 11.77 -22.46
CA GLU A 270 15.38 11.04 -23.55
C GLU A 270 15.82 9.65 -23.09
N ASN A 271 16.28 9.51 -21.84
CA ASN A 271 16.67 8.23 -21.28
C ASN A 271 15.47 7.33 -20.96
N LEU A 272 14.36 7.89 -20.46
CA LEU A 272 13.11 7.15 -20.27
C LEU A 272 12.57 6.63 -21.60
N ALA A 273 12.62 7.43 -22.66
CA ALA A 273 12.20 7.02 -24.00
C ALA A 273 13.00 5.81 -24.53
N LYS A 274 14.30 5.70 -24.20
CA LYS A 274 15.10 4.51 -24.55
C LYS A 274 14.64 3.24 -23.83
N LEU A 275 14.00 3.38 -22.67
CA LEU A 275 13.38 2.29 -21.93
C LEU A 275 11.95 1.99 -22.38
N GLY A 276 11.42 2.73 -23.36
CA GLY A 276 10.02 2.63 -23.77
C GLY A 276 9.04 3.29 -22.81
N LEU A 277 9.53 4.13 -21.90
CA LEU A 277 8.73 4.90 -20.96
C LEU A 277 8.53 6.32 -21.50
N SER A 278 7.36 6.88 -21.22
CA SER A 278 7.05 8.29 -21.49
C SER A 278 6.39 8.90 -20.27
N MET A 279 6.44 10.23 -20.17
CA MET A 279 5.79 11.00 -19.13
C MET A 279 5.10 12.17 -19.80
N ASP A 280 3.77 12.18 -19.73
CA ASP A 280 2.94 13.21 -20.32
C ASP A 280 2.90 14.47 -19.43
N ASP A 281 2.50 15.59 -20.03
CA ASP A 281 2.31 16.92 -19.44
C ASP A 281 1.29 17.00 -18.29
N ASP A 282 0.49 15.95 -18.12
CA ASP A 282 -0.56 15.80 -17.10
C ASP A 282 -0.20 14.73 -16.04
N PHE A 283 1.05 14.25 -16.04
CA PHE A 283 1.55 13.30 -15.05
C PHE A 283 1.29 13.81 -13.62
N ILE A 284 0.95 12.87 -12.73
CA ILE A 284 0.82 13.13 -11.30
C ILE A 284 1.64 12.09 -10.52
N SER A 285 2.40 12.52 -9.54
CA SER A 285 3.05 11.62 -8.58
C SER A 285 2.17 11.42 -7.36
N PRO A 286 2.42 10.34 -6.59
CA PRO A 286 1.96 10.25 -5.20
C PRO A 286 2.20 11.55 -4.42
N THR A 287 3.40 12.09 -4.54
CA THR A 287 3.86 13.28 -3.79
C THR A 287 3.01 14.52 -4.11
N GLY A 288 2.48 14.65 -5.33
CA GLY A 288 1.60 15.75 -5.72
C GLY A 288 0.40 15.96 -4.79
N ALA A 289 -0.13 14.87 -4.20
CA ALA A 289 -1.26 14.95 -3.26
C ALA A 289 -0.94 15.72 -1.97
N LEU A 290 0.32 15.74 -1.53
CA LEU A 290 0.73 16.47 -0.32
C LEU A 290 0.66 17.98 -0.45
N PHE A 291 0.69 18.49 -1.68
CA PHE A 291 0.61 19.92 -1.93
C PHE A 291 -0.84 20.44 -1.90
N SER A 292 -1.83 19.55 -1.78
CA SER A 292 -3.23 19.92 -1.59
C SER A 292 -3.41 20.79 -0.34
N GLN A 293 -4.09 21.91 -0.50
CA GLN A 293 -4.51 22.77 0.62
C GLN A 293 -5.80 22.26 1.30
N LYS A 294 -6.45 21.25 0.72
CA LYS A 294 -7.70 20.68 1.25
C LYS A 294 -7.43 19.43 2.07
N LEU A 295 -6.51 18.60 1.62
CA LEU A 295 -6.17 17.37 2.31
C LEU A 295 -5.44 17.66 3.62
N THR A 296 -5.80 16.92 4.66
CA THR A 296 -5.22 17.04 6.01
C THR A 296 -4.44 15.78 6.35
N LEU A 297 -3.25 15.94 6.91
CA LEU A 297 -2.48 14.83 7.44
C LEU A 297 -3.14 14.30 8.72
N VAL A 298 -3.67 13.08 8.68
CA VAL A 298 -4.37 12.47 9.83
C VAL A 298 -3.52 11.47 10.61
N GLY A 299 -2.45 10.96 9.98
CA GLY A 299 -1.52 10.03 10.60
C GLY A 299 -0.28 9.88 9.75
N ARG A 300 0.86 9.63 10.40
CA ARG A 300 2.11 9.28 9.72
C ARG A 300 2.94 8.35 10.59
N ARG A 301 3.77 7.57 9.93
CA ARG A 301 4.93 6.93 10.56
C ARG A 301 6.16 7.67 10.11
N GLU A 302 6.86 8.31 11.04
CA GLU A 302 8.12 8.98 10.70
C GLU A 302 9.14 7.98 10.17
N PRO A 303 10.05 8.41 9.26
CA PRO A 303 11.14 7.56 8.80
C PRO A 303 11.90 6.99 10.01
N MET A 304 11.84 5.68 10.18
CA MET A 304 12.76 5.00 11.10
C MET A 304 14.07 4.78 10.38
N TYR A 305 15.18 5.00 11.09
CA TYR A 305 16.49 4.65 10.58
C TYR A 305 16.52 3.14 10.25
N ASP A 306 16.77 2.84 8.99
CA ASP A 306 16.97 1.49 8.48
C ASP A 306 18.15 1.57 7.49
N PRO A 307 19.37 1.19 7.91
CA PRO A 307 20.57 1.30 7.09
C PRO A 307 20.41 0.64 5.72
N ARG A 308 19.69 -0.48 5.67
CA ARG A 308 19.47 -1.24 4.46
C ARG A 308 18.67 -0.41 3.45
N ARG A 309 17.55 0.16 3.88
CA ARG A 309 16.70 0.99 3.02
C ARG A 309 17.36 2.31 2.62
N GLU A 310 18.22 2.87 3.47
CA GLU A 310 19.03 4.04 3.11
C GLU A 310 20.03 3.73 1.99
N VAL A 311 20.68 2.56 2.02
CA VAL A 311 21.55 2.09 0.94
C VAL A 311 20.74 1.90 -0.36
N GLU A 312 19.59 1.21 -0.28
CA GLU A 312 18.69 1.02 -1.42
C GLU A 312 18.27 2.38 -2.02
N GLU A 313 17.81 3.32 -1.19
CA GLU A 313 17.42 4.67 -1.62
C GLU A 313 18.59 5.45 -2.23
N GLY A 314 19.79 5.37 -1.63
CA GLY A 314 20.99 6.01 -2.17
C GLY A 314 21.39 5.50 -3.56
N VAL A 315 21.21 4.20 -3.82
CA VAL A 315 21.44 3.61 -5.15
C VAL A 315 20.42 4.15 -6.16
N PHE A 316 19.14 4.19 -5.79
CA PHE A 316 18.09 4.71 -6.68
C PHE A 316 18.23 6.22 -6.93
N ASP A 317 18.59 7.00 -5.91
CA ASP A 317 18.87 8.43 -6.04
C ASP A 317 20.10 8.67 -6.95
N HIS A 318 21.14 7.84 -6.84
CA HIS A 318 22.28 7.90 -7.74
C HIS A 318 21.87 7.56 -9.19
N PHE A 319 21.04 6.55 -9.39
CA PHE A 319 20.50 6.21 -10.70
C PHE A 319 19.68 7.37 -11.30
N ALA A 320 18.80 7.98 -10.52
CA ALA A 320 18.04 9.14 -10.95
C ALA A 320 18.94 10.34 -11.30
N TRP A 321 20.00 10.57 -10.53
CA TRP A 321 21.00 11.56 -10.87
C TRP A 321 21.68 11.24 -12.21
N LEU A 322 22.04 9.99 -12.47
CA LEU A 322 22.62 9.56 -13.75
C LEU A 322 21.63 9.74 -14.91
N LEU A 323 20.35 9.44 -14.72
CA LEU A 323 19.31 9.65 -15.74
C LEU A 323 19.22 11.12 -16.16
N ALA A 324 19.33 12.06 -15.21
CA ALA A 324 19.28 13.48 -15.53
C ALA A 324 20.58 14.01 -16.14
N ASN A 325 21.73 13.50 -15.71
CA ASN A 325 23.04 14.11 -16.01
C ASN A 325 23.89 13.35 -17.04
N ARG A 326 23.50 12.14 -17.43
CA ARG A 326 24.24 11.32 -18.40
C ARG A 326 23.31 10.71 -19.44
N THR A 327 23.89 10.19 -20.51
CA THR A 327 23.15 9.49 -21.55
C THR A 327 23.13 8.00 -21.20
N LEU A 328 21.94 7.43 -21.01
CA LEU A 328 21.77 6.01 -20.78
C LEU A 328 22.13 5.23 -22.06
N VAL A 329 22.99 4.24 -21.90
CA VAL A 329 23.35 3.26 -22.93
C VAL A 329 23.00 1.88 -22.39
N PRO A 330 21.83 1.32 -22.73
CA PRO A 330 21.44 -0.01 -22.29
C PRO A 330 22.44 -1.06 -22.78
N SER A 331 22.90 -1.93 -21.86
CA SER A 331 23.80 -3.03 -22.17
C SER A 331 23.26 -4.32 -21.53
N PRO A 332 22.16 -4.87 -22.05
CA PRO A 332 21.51 -6.03 -21.44
C PRO A 332 22.40 -7.27 -21.50
N ASP A 333 22.29 -8.12 -20.48
CA ASP A 333 22.92 -9.44 -20.53
C ASP A 333 22.23 -10.36 -21.57
N TRP A 334 22.72 -11.59 -21.70
CA TRP A 334 22.15 -12.55 -22.65
C TRP A 334 20.69 -12.90 -22.35
N PHE A 335 20.32 -13.02 -21.08
CA PHE A 335 18.99 -13.42 -20.64
C PHE A 335 17.97 -12.28 -20.82
N GLN A 336 18.35 -11.05 -20.46
CA GLN A 336 17.61 -9.82 -20.71
C GLN A 336 17.44 -9.58 -22.22
N SER A 337 18.49 -9.81 -23.01
CA SER A 337 18.42 -9.73 -24.47
C SER A 337 17.48 -10.76 -25.07
N LEU A 338 17.48 -11.99 -24.55
CA LEU A 338 16.54 -13.04 -24.97
C LEU A 338 15.10 -12.65 -24.64
N ARG A 339 14.84 -12.16 -23.41
CA ARG A 339 13.53 -11.69 -22.98
C ARG A 339 13.01 -10.56 -23.88
N LEU A 340 13.87 -9.60 -24.21
CA LEU A 340 13.53 -8.51 -25.13
C LEU A 340 13.17 -9.03 -26.51
N LYS A 341 13.98 -9.93 -27.09
CA LYS A 341 13.68 -10.55 -28.40
C LYS A 341 12.38 -11.36 -28.39
N LEU A 342 12.08 -12.05 -27.29
CA LEU A 342 10.82 -12.76 -27.13
C LEU A 342 9.63 -11.79 -27.06
N ALA A 343 9.76 -10.67 -26.34
CA ALA A 343 8.74 -9.63 -26.30
C ALA A 343 8.53 -8.97 -27.67
N GLU A 344 9.60 -8.70 -28.41
CA GLU A 344 9.54 -8.19 -29.79
C GLU A 344 8.83 -9.19 -30.72
N ALA A 345 9.17 -10.49 -30.63
CA ALA A 345 8.51 -11.54 -31.39
C ALA A 345 7.02 -11.70 -31.03
N ALA A 346 6.64 -11.43 -29.78
CA ALA A 346 5.27 -11.51 -29.30
C ALA A 346 4.37 -10.42 -29.89
N SER A 347 4.90 -9.27 -30.31
CA SER A 347 4.12 -8.19 -30.92
C SER A 347 3.31 -8.62 -32.15
N GLY A 348 3.79 -9.64 -32.88
CA GLY A 348 3.10 -10.24 -34.02
C GLY A 348 2.43 -11.59 -33.73
N ASN A 349 2.42 -12.06 -32.48
CA ASN A 349 1.93 -13.41 -32.13
C ASN A 349 1.16 -13.39 -30.78
N SER A 350 -0.17 -13.45 -30.86
CA SER A 350 -1.06 -13.37 -29.68
C SER A 350 -0.85 -14.50 -28.68
N VAL A 351 -0.58 -15.73 -29.14
CA VAL A 351 -0.35 -16.88 -28.26
C VAL A 351 0.95 -16.71 -27.47
N LEU A 352 2.00 -16.20 -28.12
CA LEU A 352 3.27 -15.91 -27.46
C LEU A 352 3.11 -14.74 -26.47
N ALA A 353 2.36 -13.69 -26.84
CA ALA A 353 2.08 -12.56 -25.95
C ALA A 353 1.34 -12.99 -24.68
N GLU A 354 0.30 -13.82 -24.80
CA GLU A 354 -0.43 -14.37 -23.66
C GLU A 354 0.47 -15.23 -22.76
N ALA A 355 1.32 -16.07 -23.34
CA ALA A 355 2.23 -16.92 -22.59
C ALA A 355 3.26 -16.10 -21.81
N LEU A 356 3.84 -15.07 -22.43
CA LEU A 356 4.82 -14.18 -21.79
C LEU A 356 4.17 -13.33 -20.70
N ALA A 357 2.98 -12.76 -20.96
CA ALA A 357 2.25 -11.97 -19.96
C ALA A 357 1.89 -12.81 -18.73
N LYS A 358 1.44 -14.05 -18.95
CA LYS A 358 1.16 -15.01 -17.86
C LYS A 358 2.41 -15.34 -17.06
N ALA A 359 3.55 -15.56 -17.73
CA ALA A 359 4.82 -15.84 -17.07
C ALA A 359 5.32 -14.65 -16.23
N ALA A 360 5.15 -13.43 -16.74
CA ALA A 360 5.51 -12.19 -16.04
C ALA A 360 4.47 -11.73 -15.01
N ARG A 361 3.32 -12.42 -14.91
CA ARG A 361 2.18 -12.04 -14.05
C ARG A 361 1.67 -10.63 -14.33
N VAL A 362 1.61 -10.22 -15.59
CA VAL A 362 1.03 -8.94 -16.03
C VAL A 362 -0.18 -9.18 -16.94
N ASN A 363 -0.97 -8.14 -17.19
CA ASN A 363 -2.07 -8.21 -18.15
C ASN A 363 -1.53 -8.47 -19.57
N ALA A 364 -2.20 -9.32 -20.37
CA ALA A 364 -1.78 -9.66 -21.73
C ALA A 364 -1.77 -8.48 -22.71
N GLN A 365 -2.46 -7.39 -22.38
CA GLN A 365 -2.49 -6.15 -23.17
C GLN A 365 -1.38 -5.16 -22.77
N THR A 366 -0.53 -5.51 -21.81
CA THR A 366 0.64 -4.71 -21.43
C THR A 366 1.62 -4.63 -22.61
N ASP A 367 2.26 -3.48 -22.81
CA ASP A 367 3.39 -3.36 -23.74
C ASP A 367 4.58 -4.19 -23.23
N LEU A 368 4.65 -5.44 -23.71
CA LEU A 368 5.66 -6.40 -23.28
C LEU A 368 7.09 -5.97 -23.63
N VAL A 369 7.27 -5.15 -24.67
CA VAL A 369 8.60 -4.67 -25.09
C VAL A 369 9.08 -3.61 -24.10
N SER A 370 8.25 -2.61 -23.81
CA SER A 370 8.56 -1.58 -22.82
C SER A 370 8.72 -2.20 -21.42
N ALA A 371 7.87 -3.17 -21.06
CA ALA A 371 8.01 -3.94 -19.82
C ALA A 371 9.35 -4.69 -19.75
N ALA A 372 9.77 -5.36 -20.83
CA ALA A 372 11.05 -6.09 -20.86
C ALA A 372 12.27 -5.14 -20.76
N LYS A 373 12.22 -3.98 -21.41
CA LYS A 373 13.29 -2.97 -21.33
C LYS A 373 13.39 -2.36 -19.94
N ALA A 374 12.25 -1.97 -19.35
CA ALA A 374 12.20 -1.44 -17.99
C ALA A 374 12.68 -2.49 -16.99
N ALA A 375 12.19 -3.74 -17.11
CA ALA A 375 12.60 -4.84 -16.25
C ALA A 375 14.11 -5.11 -16.30
N ALA A 376 14.76 -5.05 -17.47
CA ALA A 376 16.20 -5.27 -17.56
C ALA A 376 17.01 -4.24 -16.74
N VAL A 377 16.60 -2.96 -16.76
CA VAL A 377 17.26 -1.93 -15.95
C VAL A 377 16.93 -2.07 -14.47
N ILE A 378 15.66 -2.30 -14.14
CA ILE A 378 15.21 -2.44 -12.75
C ILE A 378 15.83 -3.67 -12.10
N GLU A 379 15.91 -4.81 -12.79
CA GLU A 379 16.55 -6.04 -12.26
C GLU A 379 18.02 -5.78 -11.92
N THR A 380 18.79 -5.12 -12.80
CA THR A 380 20.18 -4.77 -12.50
C THR A 380 20.29 -3.77 -11.35
N LEU A 381 19.39 -2.80 -11.26
CA LEU A 381 19.36 -1.85 -10.14
C LEU A 381 18.99 -2.54 -8.82
N ASP A 382 18.00 -3.42 -8.83
CA ASP A 382 17.58 -4.21 -7.69
C ASP A 382 18.70 -5.16 -7.24
N GLU A 383 19.42 -5.79 -8.17
CA GLU A 383 20.60 -6.61 -7.85
C GLU A 383 21.70 -5.78 -7.16
N ILE A 384 21.97 -4.58 -7.64
CA ILE A 384 22.96 -3.68 -7.02
C ILE A 384 22.47 -3.18 -5.66
N ALA A 385 21.24 -2.69 -5.59
CA ALA A 385 20.65 -2.12 -4.38
C ALA A 385 20.51 -3.19 -3.28
N PHE A 386 19.87 -4.31 -3.59
CA PHE A 386 19.65 -5.39 -2.63
C PHE A 386 20.94 -6.16 -2.33
N GLY A 387 21.84 -6.33 -3.31
CA GLY A 387 23.15 -6.92 -3.10
C GLY A 387 24.02 -6.07 -2.16
N ALA A 388 24.10 -4.75 -2.39
CA ALA A 388 24.86 -3.84 -1.54
C ALA A 388 24.27 -3.70 -0.13
N SER A 389 22.93 -3.74 -0.03
CA SER A 389 22.25 -3.66 1.27
C SER A 389 22.26 -4.98 2.05
N GLY A 390 22.53 -6.10 1.38
CA GLY A 390 22.53 -7.44 1.97
C GLY A 390 23.63 -7.68 3.01
N GLU A 391 24.67 -6.84 3.05
CA GLU A 391 25.70 -6.89 4.11
C GLU A 391 25.17 -6.44 5.49
N PHE A 392 23.99 -5.80 5.53
CA PHE A 392 23.31 -5.34 6.74
C PHE A 392 22.20 -6.31 7.21
N LEU A 393 22.27 -7.59 6.81
CA LEU A 393 21.38 -8.63 7.31
C LEU A 393 21.77 -9.00 8.76
N ASP A 394 20.96 -8.56 9.71
CA ASP A 394 20.91 -9.13 11.07
C ASP A 394 20.03 -10.40 11.11
#